data_AF-A0A9X1Y6Y7-F1
#
_entry.id   AF-A0A9X1Y6Y7-F1
#
_cell.length_a   1.000
_cell.length_b   1.000
_cell.length_c   1.000
_cell.angle_alpha   90.00
_cell.angle_beta   90.00
_cell.angle_gamma   90.00
#
_symmetry.space_group_name_H-M   'P 1'
#
loop_
_entity.id
_entity.type
_entity.pdbx_description
1 polymer ?
#
loop_
_entity_poly.entity_id
_entity_poly.type
_entity_poly.pdbx_seq_one_letter_code
_entity_poly.pdbx_strand_id
1 'polypeptide(L)'
;MGIWSWLTGREAEKARAPVVVPVPAPIPVLAVGDPVGALPKPVPVDVPVPAAKAAISDFSAAMEFILRPDNDGQPYHHDPRDHGGMTAWGVTAATWAAHNRQPLAWATKERMQALKREDVYPVYLKGFWDANNCDGLPRGVGFVVFNMGCGTGPKPAAIILQRLLGLAEDGRIGPVTLAAARAWDPVKLTKAYTDACLAWYKLLKQYPIYGRGWSRRATQAGEIAGRLAAG
;
A
#
# COMPACT_ATOMS: atom_id res chain seq x y z
N MET A 1 48.65 -51.68 16.49
CA MET A 1 48.59 -51.08 15.14
C MET A 1 47.63 -49.90 15.24
N GLY A 2 48.09 -48.73 15.69
CA GLY A 2 48.57 -47.60 14.86
C GLY A 2 47.46 -46.52 14.85
N ILE A 3 47.32 -45.63 15.84
CA ILE A 3 48.09 -44.37 16.12
C ILE A 3 48.02 -43.47 14.86
N TRP A 4 47.38 -42.29 14.84
CA TRP A 4 47.82 -41.04 15.46
C TRP A 4 46.70 -40.00 15.67
N SER A 5 46.85 -39.28 16.80
CA SER A 5 46.23 -38.02 17.21
C SER A 5 47.13 -36.83 16.84
N TRP A 6 46.64 -35.60 17.11
CA TRP A 6 47.26 -34.26 17.08
C TRP A 6 47.09 -33.49 15.75
N LEU A 7 46.66 -32.22 15.71
CA LEU A 7 47.01 -31.08 16.56
C LEU A 7 45.86 -30.08 16.80
N THR A 8 45.87 -29.56 18.03
CA THR A 8 45.26 -28.32 18.50
C THR A 8 45.80 -27.07 17.78
N GLY A 9 44.92 -26.11 17.50
CA GLY A 9 45.27 -24.72 17.21
C GLY A 9 44.23 -23.78 17.81
N ARG A 10 44.60 -23.11 18.90
CA ARG A 10 43.97 -21.84 19.34
C ARG A 10 44.28 -20.76 18.29
N GLU A 11 43.57 -19.62 18.43
CA GLU A 11 43.70 -18.36 17.69
C GLU A 11 42.77 -18.20 16.48
N ALA A 12 41.64 -17.54 16.70
CA ALA A 12 41.36 -16.22 16.10
C ALA A 12 39.88 -15.87 16.28
N GLU A 13 39.62 -15.05 17.29
CA GLU A 13 38.53 -14.10 17.31
C GLU A 13 38.52 -13.33 15.97
N LYS A 14 37.65 -13.74 15.04
CA LYS A 14 37.39 -12.98 13.81
C LYS A 14 36.06 -12.27 13.96
N ALA A 15 36.16 -10.95 14.05
CA ALA A 15 35.06 -10.00 13.95
C ALA A 15 34.02 -10.48 12.93
N ARG A 16 32.79 -10.68 13.41
CA ARG A 16 31.65 -11.02 12.57
C ARG A 16 31.40 -9.79 11.69
N ALA A 17 31.77 -9.90 10.42
CA ALA A 17 31.48 -8.88 9.41
C ALA A 17 29.97 -8.56 9.44
N PRO A 18 29.57 -7.28 9.26
CA PRO A 18 28.17 -6.91 9.23
C PRO A 18 27.46 -7.73 8.15
N VAL A 19 26.43 -8.47 8.55
CA VAL A 19 25.53 -9.15 7.63
C VAL A 19 24.79 -8.06 6.87
N VAL A 20 25.28 -7.75 5.67
CA VAL A 20 24.55 -6.95 4.69
C VAL A 20 23.40 -7.81 4.20
N VAL A 21 22.21 -7.57 4.77
CA VAL A 21 20.98 -8.18 4.28
C VAL A 21 20.66 -7.50 2.94
N PRO A 22 20.55 -8.23 1.82
CA PRO A 22 20.19 -7.62 0.55
C PRO A 22 18.77 -7.04 0.67
N VAL A 23 18.65 -5.73 0.45
CA VAL A 23 17.35 -5.08 0.23
C VAL A 23 16.75 -5.74 -1.02
N PRO A 24 15.53 -6.31 -0.96
CA PRO A 24 14.91 -6.91 -2.13
C PRO A 24 14.80 -5.85 -3.23
N ALA A 25 15.19 -6.24 -4.45
CA ALA A 25 15.21 -5.35 -5.60
C ALA A 25 13.82 -4.72 -5.82
N PRO A 26 13.74 -3.42 -6.17
CA PRO A 26 12.49 -2.83 -6.56
C PRO A 26 11.91 -3.58 -7.77
N ILE A 27 10.61 -3.82 -7.75
CA ILE A 27 9.87 -4.29 -8.93
C ILE A 27 10.20 -3.33 -10.10
N PRO A 28 10.53 -3.85 -11.29
CA PRO A 28 10.93 -3.01 -12.41
C PRO A 28 9.83 -1.99 -12.72
N VAL A 29 10.15 -0.72 -12.55
CA VAL A 29 9.36 0.40 -13.08
C VAL A 29 9.55 0.36 -14.59
N LEU A 30 8.51 -0.02 -15.32
CA LEU A 30 8.47 0.15 -16.76
C LEU A 30 8.50 1.65 -17.06
N ALA A 31 9.63 2.12 -17.58
CA ALA A 31 9.74 3.43 -18.19
C ALA A 31 8.84 3.49 -19.44
N VAL A 32 7.95 4.48 -19.50
CA VAL A 32 7.32 4.93 -20.75
C VAL A 32 7.36 6.46 -20.74
N GLY A 33 7.99 7.01 -21.78
CA GLY A 33 8.38 8.41 -21.91
C GLY A 33 7.28 9.40 -22.37
N ASP A 34 7.68 10.67 -22.30
CA ASP A 34 6.97 11.96 -22.46
C ASP A 34 6.52 12.32 -23.90
N PRO A 35 5.79 13.45 -24.17
CA PRO A 35 5.26 14.46 -23.25
C PRO A 35 3.73 14.73 -23.37
N VAL A 36 3.10 15.09 -22.24
CA VAL A 36 1.79 15.74 -22.23
C VAL A 36 2.01 17.26 -22.18
N GLY A 37 1.25 17.99 -23.00
CA GLY A 37 1.39 19.43 -23.23
C GLY A 37 1.40 20.31 -21.98
N ALA A 38 1.99 21.50 -22.12
CA ALA A 38 2.33 22.43 -21.06
C ALA A 38 1.20 22.65 -20.03
N LEU A 39 1.53 22.34 -18.77
CA LEU A 39 0.69 22.58 -17.59
C LEU A 39 0.67 24.08 -17.21
N PRO A 40 -0.42 24.59 -16.62
CA PRO A 40 -0.51 25.94 -16.10
C PRO A 40 0.44 26.14 -14.90
N LYS A 41 1.03 27.34 -14.79
CA LYS A 41 2.00 27.67 -13.74
C LYS A 41 1.33 27.72 -12.36
N PRO A 42 1.96 27.15 -11.31
CA PRO A 42 1.42 27.16 -9.95
C PRO A 42 1.39 28.57 -9.35
N VAL A 43 0.30 28.87 -8.64
CA VAL A 43 0.11 30.09 -7.85
C VAL A 43 0.47 29.77 -6.39
N PRO A 44 1.27 30.59 -5.70
CA PRO A 44 1.58 30.37 -4.28
C PRO A 44 0.35 30.63 -3.42
N VAL A 45 0.00 29.69 -2.54
CA VAL A 45 -1.02 29.89 -1.49
C VAL A 45 -0.51 29.38 -0.15
N ASP A 46 -0.41 30.32 0.80
CA ASP A 46 -0.21 30.04 2.22
C ASP A 46 -1.55 29.66 2.85
N VAL A 47 -1.68 28.45 3.42
CA VAL A 47 -2.90 28.04 4.14
C VAL A 47 -2.54 27.28 5.43
N PRO A 48 -3.07 27.70 6.59
CA PRO A 48 -2.81 27.05 7.88
C PRO A 48 -3.65 25.77 8.04
N VAL A 49 -3.09 24.79 8.76
CA VAL A 49 -3.69 23.48 9.05
C VAL A 49 -4.57 23.56 10.31
N PRO A 50 -5.88 23.28 10.27
CA PRO A 50 -6.71 23.19 11.48
C PRO A 50 -6.70 21.77 12.06
N ALA A 51 -6.77 21.69 13.39
CA ALA A 51 -6.81 20.46 14.18
C ALA A 51 -8.23 19.82 14.21
N ALA A 52 -8.28 18.49 14.29
CA ALA A 52 -9.49 17.67 14.15
C ALA A 52 -10.26 17.44 15.47
N LYS A 53 -11.60 17.28 15.37
CA LYS A 53 -12.52 16.77 16.42
C LYS A 53 -13.24 15.52 15.89
N ALA A 54 -13.45 14.52 16.76
CA ALA A 54 -13.78 13.13 16.40
C ALA A 54 -15.19 12.90 15.80
N ALA A 55 -15.22 12.62 14.50
CA ALA A 55 -16.19 11.77 13.80
C ALA A 55 -15.52 10.40 13.53
N ILE A 56 -16.26 9.37 13.08
CA ILE A 56 -15.64 8.17 12.48
C ILE A 56 -14.66 8.67 11.42
N SER A 57 -13.36 8.46 11.62
CA SER A 57 -12.36 8.90 10.66
C SER A 57 -12.58 8.19 9.33
N ASP A 58 -12.23 8.82 8.21
CA ASP A 58 -12.29 8.20 6.89
C ASP A 58 -11.54 6.84 6.88
N PHE A 59 -10.54 6.67 7.75
CA PHE A 59 -9.84 5.40 7.96
C PHE A 59 -10.76 4.28 8.47
N SER A 60 -11.59 4.55 9.47
CA SER A 60 -12.51 3.54 10.02
C SER A 60 -13.52 3.08 8.96
N ALA A 61 -14.05 4.01 8.16
CA ALA A 61 -14.92 3.67 7.04
C ALA A 61 -14.19 2.86 5.96
N ALA A 62 -12.94 3.22 5.65
CA ALA A 62 -12.10 2.49 4.70
C ALA A 62 -11.77 1.07 5.20
N MET A 63 -11.51 0.92 6.50
CA MET A 63 -11.25 -0.37 7.13
C MET A 63 -12.46 -1.28 7.16
N GLU A 64 -13.64 -0.73 7.46
CA GLU A 64 -14.89 -1.50 7.38
C GLU A 64 -15.15 -1.98 5.95
N PHE A 65 -14.88 -1.13 4.95
CA PHE A 65 -15.03 -1.47 3.55
C PHE A 65 -14.04 -2.54 3.07
N ILE A 66 -12.73 -2.36 3.33
CA ILE A 66 -11.71 -3.28 2.81
C ILE A 66 -11.84 -4.67 3.44
N LEU A 67 -12.22 -4.75 4.71
CA LEU A 67 -12.40 -6.00 5.45
C LEU A 67 -13.78 -6.63 5.30
N ARG A 68 -14.56 -6.26 4.28
CA ARG A 68 -15.77 -7.01 3.93
C ARG A 68 -15.39 -8.41 3.43
N PRO A 69 -16.20 -9.46 3.71
CA PRO A 69 -15.90 -10.83 3.28
C PRO A 69 -15.75 -11.02 1.76
N ASP A 70 -16.39 -10.17 0.96
CA ASP A 70 -16.29 -10.17 -0.50
C ASP A 70 -15.10 -9.33 -1.03
N ASN A 71 -14.41 -8.59 -0.15
CA ASN A 71 -13.16 -7.88 -0.41
C ASN A 71 -11.97 -8.64 0.19
N ASP A 72 -11.29 -8.08 1.18
CA ASP A 72 -10.11 -8.66 1.83
C ASP A 72 -10.43 -9.21 3.23
N GLY A 73 -11.71 -9.30 3.59
CA GLY A 73 -12.18 -9.70 4.92
C GLY A 73 -12.18 -11.19 5.23
N GLN A 74 -11.53 -12.04 4.44
CA GLN A 74 -11.51 -13.48 4.73
C GLN A 74 -10.50 -13.80 5.84
N PRO A 75 -10.84 -14.64 6.83
CA PRO A 75 -9.94 -14.97 7.93
C PRO A 75 -8.61 -15.58 7.46
N TYR A 76 -8.63 -16.42 6.43
CA TYR A 76 -7.43 -17.01 5.84
C TYR A 76 -7.72 -17.55 4.44
N HIS A 77 -6.77 -17.39 3.51
CA HIS A 77 -6.72 -18.12 2.26
C HIS A 77 -5.28 -18.29 1.76
N HIS A 78 -5.09 -19.24 0.84
CA HIS A 78 -3.83 -19.46 0.15
C HIS A 78 -4.14 -19.97 -1.25
N ASP A 79 -4.01 -19.11 -2.26
CA ASP A 79 -4.21 -19.46 -3.67
C ASP A 79 -2.85 -19.65 -4.34
N PRO A 80 -2.51 -20.84 -4.88
CA PRO A 80 -1.24 -21.06 -5.59
C PRO A 80 -1.02 -20.14 -6.81
N ARG A 81 -2.09 -19.54 -7.35
CA ARG A 81 -2.04 -18.60 -8.47
C ARG A 81 -1.81 -17.16 -8.01
N ASP A 82 -1.96 -16.89 -6.72
CA ASP A 82 -1.66 -15.62 -6.11
C ASP A 82 -0.22 -15.60 -5.60
N HIS A 83 0.58 -14.65 -6.12
CA HIS A 83 1.96 -14.46 -5.68
C HIS A 83 2.07 -13.93 -4.25
N GLY A 84 0.97 -13.43 -3.66
CA GLY A 84 0.91 -12.99 -2.26
C GLY A 84 1.06 -14.12 -1.24
N GLY A 85 0.80 -15.37 -1.65
CA GLY A 85 0.93 -16.54 -0.79
C GLY A 85 -0.15 -16.63 0.28
N MET A 86 0.23 -17.03 1.50
CA MET A 86 -0.71 -17.12 2.62
C MET A 86 -1.18 -15.73 3.03
N THR A 87 -2.50 -15.54 3.09
CA THR A 87 -3.12 -14.24 3.37
C THR A 87 -4.21 -14.41 4.42
N ALA A 88 -4.26 -13.52 5.40
CA ALA A 88 -5.28 -13.47 6.45
C ALA A 88 -5.76 -12.03 6.60
N TRP A 89 -7.08 -11.80 6.53
CA TRP A 89 -7.69 -10.46 6.60
C TRP A 89 -7.04 -9.46 5.62
N GLY A 90 -6.68 -9.95 4.42
CA GLY A 90 -6.02 -9.17 3.36
C GLY A 90 -4.53 -8.90 3.54
N VAL A 91 -3.96 -9.31 4.67
CA VAL A 91 -2.53 -9.16 4.93
C VAL A 91 -1.81 -10.44 4.55
N THR A 92 -0.88 -10.34 3.60
CA THR A 92 0.00 -11.45 3.20
C THR A 92 1.00 -11.77 4.30
N ALA A 93 1.51 -13.00 4.33
CA ALA A 93 2.56 -13.42 5.26
C ALA A 93 3.82 -12.53 5.18
N ALA A 94 4.16 -12.06 3.98
CA ALA A 94 5.27 -11.14 3.77
C ALA A 94 5.01 -9.76 4.41
N THR A 95 3.82 -9.20 4.19
CA THR A 95 3.43 -7.91 4.81
C THR A 95 3.35 -8.04 6.33
N TRP A 96 2.81 -9.15 6.84
CA TRP A 96 2.72 -9.42 8.28
C TRP A 96 4.10 -9.53 8.93
N ALA A 97 5.01 -10.30 8.34
CA ALA A 97 6.38 -10.44 8.83
C ALA A 97 7.13 -9.10 8.79
N ALA A 98 7.02 -8.36 7.69
CA ALA A 98 7.66 -7.04 7.53
C ALA A 98 7.17 -6.04 8.58
N HIS A 99 5.85 -5.95 8.81
CA HIS A 99 5.27 -5.07 9.83
C HIS A 99 5.84 -5.38 11.23
N ASN A 100 5.99 -6.66 11.56
CA ASN A 100 6.52 -7.11 12.85
C ASN A 100 8.06 -7.13 12.92
N ARG A 101 8.76 -6.71 11.85
CA ARG A 101 10.23 -6.75 11.74
C ARG A 101 10.79 -8.16 11.94
N GLN A 102 10.09 -9.15 11.40
CA GLN A 102 10.43 -10.56 11.45
C GLN A 102 10.81 -11.07 10.06
N PRO A 103 11.64 -12.13 9.96
CA PRO A 103 11.85 -12.82 8.69
C PRO A 103 10.56 -13.50 8.22
N LEU A 104 10.40 -13.71 6.90
CA LEU A 104 9.21 -14.35 6.34
C LEU A 104 8.90 -15.71 6.99
N ALA A 105 9.92 -16.51 7.31
CA ALA A 105 9.77 -17.81 7.97
C ALA A 105 9.09 -17.74 9.35
N TRP A 106 9.05 -16.57 9.99
CA TRP A 106 8.30 -16.36 11.22
C TRP A 106 6.79 -16.34 10.99
N ALA A 107 6.30 -15.91 9.82
CA ALA A 107 4.88 -15.89 9.49
C ALA A 107 4.41 -17.29 9.01
N THR A 108 4.46 -18.27 9.92
CA THR A 108 4.01 -19.64 9.63
C THR A 108 2.51 -19.70 9.34
N LYS A 109 2.07 -20.79 8.71
CA LYS A 109 0.65 -21.03 8.43
C LYS A 109 -0.21 -20.92 9.68
N GLU A 110 0.24 -21.51 10.79
CA GLU A 110 -0.47 -21.51 12.07
C GLU A 110 -0.62 -20.08 12.62
N ARG A 111 0.43 -19.26 12.50
CA ARG A 111 0.37 -17.85 12.90
C ARG A 111 -0.57 -17.04 12.01
N MET A 112 -0.52 -17.26 10.70
CA MET A 112 -1.43 -16.58 9.76
C MET A 112 -2.89 -16.96 10.01
N GLN A 113 -3.17 -18.24 10.27
CA GLN A 113 -4.52 -18.73 10.58
C GLN A 113 -5.03 -18.25 11.95
N ALA A 114 -4.13 -17.95 12.89
CA ALA A 114 -4.48 -17.45 14.22
C ALA A 114 -4.78 -15.95 14.25
N LEU A 115 -4.50 -15.20 13.17
CA LEU A 115 -4.76 -13.78 13.11
C LEU A 115 -6.26 -13.48 13.21
N LYS A 116 -6.57 -12.47 14.00
CA LYS A 116 -7.90 -11.86 14.11
C LYS A 116 -7.95 -10.58 13.30
N ARG A 117 -9.18 -10.12 13.06
CA ARG A 117 -9.44 -8.88 12.32
C ARG A 117 -8.75 -7.67 12.96
N GLU A 118 -8.65 -7.66 14.28
CA GLU A 118 -8.04 -6.57 15.05
C GLU A 118 -6.51 -6.57 14.93
N ASP A 119 -5.89 -7.74 14.73
CA ASP A 119 -4.43 -7.87 14.66
C ASP A 119 -3.86 -7.20 13.41
N VAL A 120 -4.62 -7.13 12.31
CA VAL A 120 -4.20 -6.52 11.05
C VAL A 120 -4.43 -5.02 11.00
N TYR A 121 -5.20 -4.46 11.92
CA TYR A 121 -5.54 -3.03 11.92
C TYR A 121 -4.32 -2.10 11.93
N PRO A 122 -3.29 -2.34 12.78
CA PRO A 122 -2.06 -1.54 12.78
C PRO A 122 -1.25 -1.68 11.47
N VAL A 123 -1.40 -2.81 10.77
CA VAL A 123 -0.75 -3.04 9.47
C VAL A 123 -1.35 -2.11 8.41
N TYR A 124 -2.69 -2.06 8.34
CA TYR A 124 -3.40 -1.16 7.43
C TYR A 124 -3.14 0.32 7.74
N LEU A 125 -3.18 0.70 9.02
CA LEU A 125 -2.93 2.06 9.44
C LEU A 125 -1.52 2.51 9.04
N LYS A 126 -0.48 1.83 9.52
CA LYS A 126 0.90 2.28 9.28
C LYS A 126 1.39 2.01 7.86
N GLY A 127 1.05 0.85 7.31
CA GLY A 127 1.60 0.36 6.04
C GLY A 127 0.94 0.95 4.81
N PHE A 128 -0.27 1.49 4.95
CA PHE A 128 -1.08 1.92 3.81
C PHE A 128 -1.69 3.30 4.03
N TRP A 129 -2.39 3.52 5.14
CA TRP A 129 -3.06 4.80 5.41
C TRP A 129 -2.05 5.93 5.70
N ASP A 130 -1.21 5.75 6.71
CA ASP A 130 -0.19 6.73 7.11
C ASP A 130 0.92 6.83 6.05
N ALA A 131 1.30 5.70 5.44
CA ALA A 131 2.31 5.65 4.39
C ALA A 131 1.97 6.53 3.17
N ASN A 132 0.68 6.71 2.90
CA ASN A 132 0.17 7.58 1.85
C ASN A 132 -0.44 8.89 2.36
N ASN A 133 -0.26 9.20 3.65
CA ASN A 133 -0.73 10.42 4.28
C ASN A 133 -2.22 10.67 4.00
N CYS A 134 -3.03 9.60 4.11
CA CYS A 134 -4.43 9.62 3.70
C CYS A 134 -5.27 10.64 4.48
N ASP A 135 -4.95 10.91 5.76
CA ASP A 135 -5.60 11.97 6.54
C ASP A 135 -5.27 13.39 6.04
N GLY A 136 -4.14 13.58 5.36
CA GLY A 136 -3.75 14.87 4.80
C GLY A 136 -4.46 15.21 3.49
N LEU A 137 -5.00 14.21 2.80
CA LEU A 137 -5.68 14.34 1.51
C LEU A 137 -7.11 14.87 1.69
N PRO A 138 -7.73 15.44 0.63
CA PRO A 138 -9.14 15.79 0.68
C PRO A 138 -9.99 14.58 1.05
N ARG A 139 -11.09 14.83 1.76
CA ARG A 139 -12.02 13.80 2.22
C ARG A 139 -12.47 12.91 1.06
N GLY A 140 -12.50 11.60 1.27
CA GLY A 140 -12.76 10.61 0.22
C GLY A 140 -11.56 10.30 -0.70
N VAL A 141 -10.65 11.23 -0.97
CA VAL A 141 -9.45 10.95 -1.78
C VAL A 141 -8.51 10.00 -1.03
N GLY A 142 -8.31 10.22 0.27
CA GLY A 142 -7.56 9.30 1.13
C GLY A 142 -8.13 7.88 1.11
N PHE A 143 -9.47 7.74 1.03
CA PHE A 143 -10.16 6.45 0.95
C PHE A 143 -9.79 5.67 -0.32
N VAL A 144 -9.88 6.29 -1.51
CA VAL A 144 -9.56 5.59 -2.77
C VAL A 144 -8.08 5.29 -2.90
N VAL A 145 -7.21 6.20 -2.43
CA VAL A 145 -5.76 5.99 -2.37
C VAL A 145 -5.40 4.82 -1.46
N PHE A 146 -6.04 4.73 -0.28
CA PHE A 146 -5.87 3.60 0.63
C PHE A 146 -6.33 2.28 0.00
N ASN A 147 -7.54 2.24 -0.58
CA ASN A 147 -8.08 1.02 -1.21
C ASN A 147 -7.16 0.51 -2.34
N MET A 148 -6.63 1.41 -3.17
CA MET A 148 -5.66 1.05 -4.20
C MET A 148 -4.34 0.57 -3.58
N GLY A 149 -3.89 1.24 -2.52
CA GLY A 149 -2.71 0.89 -1.74
C GLY A 149 -2.76 -0.53 -1.20
N CYS A 150 -3.90 -0.97 -0.67
CA CYS A 150 -4.05 -2.34 -0.15
C CYS A 150 -3.84 -3.41 -1.23
N GLY A 151 -4.28 -3.16 -2.46
CA GLY A 151 -4.14 -4.12 -3.57
C GLY A 151 -2.80 -4.06 -4.30
N THR A 152 -2.20 -2.87 -4.41
CA THR A 152 -1.02 -2.65 -5.28
C THR A 152 0.23 -2.16 -4.54
N GLY A 153 0.11 -1.92 -3.24
CA GLY A 153 1.13 -1.28 -2.41
C GLY A 153 0.99 0.25 -2.37
N PRO A 154 1.53 0.91 -1.33
CA PRO A 154 1.36 2.34 -1.12
C PRO A 154 2.02 3.19 -2.23
N LYS A 155 3.21 2.79 -2.70
CA LYS A 155 3.97 3.55 -3.70
C LYS A 155 3.26 3.67 -5.06
N PRO A 156 2.76 2.59 -5.70
CA PRO A 156 1.98 2.72 -6.93
C PRO A 156 0.71 3.56 -6.75
N ALA A 157 0.02 3.43 -5.61
CA ALA A 157 -1.16 4.25 -5.32
C ALA A 157 -0.83 5.75 -5.24
N ALA A 158 0.31 6.12 -4.65
CA ALA A 158 0.80 7.49 -4.62
C ALA A 158 1.21 8.01 -6.01
N ILE A 159 1.87 7.18 -6.82
CA ILE A 159 2.27 7.52 -8.20
C ILE A 159 1.05 7.86 -9.07
N ILE A 160 -0.02 7.07 -8.99
CA ILE A 160 -1.26 7.34 -9.73
C ILE A 160 -1.85 8.70 -9.36
N LEU A 161 -1.83 9.05 -8.07
CA LEU A 161 -2.32 10.35 -7.61
C LEU A 161 -1.45 11.48 -8.17
N GLN A 162 -0.12 11.36 -8.04
CA GLN A 162 0.82 12.37 -8.54
C GLN A 162 0.69 12.59 -10.04
N ARG A 163 0.52 11.51 -10.82
CA ARG A 163 0.27 11.58 -12.26
C ARG A 163 -0.99 12.39 -12.58
N LEU A 164 -2.09 12.14 -11.89
CA LEU A 164 -3.35 12.88 -12.08
C LEU A 164 -3.20 14.36 -11.71
N LEU A 165 -2.38 14.66 -10.72
CA LEU A 165 -2.09 16.03 -10.27
C LEU A 165 -1.04 16.74 -11.14
N GLY A 166 -0.46 16.07 -12.15
CA GLY A 166 0.60 16.63 -12.99
C GLY A 166 1.92 16.86 -12.25
N LEU A 167 2.22 16.03 -11.25
CA LEU A 167 3.41 16.14 -10.41
C LEU A 167 4.44 15.06 -10.78
N ALA A 168 5.67 15.25 -10.28
CA ALA A 168 6.70 14.22 -10.32
C ALA A 168 6.24 12.95 -9.57
N GLU A 169 6.44 11.80 -10.19
CA GLU A 169 5.96 10.49 -9.72
C GLU A 169 6.95 9.81 -8.75
N ASP A 170 7.35 10.50 -7.69
CA ASP A 170 8.30 9.95 -6.70
C ASP A 170 7.67 8.89 -5.77
N GLY A 171 6.33 8.80 -5.77
CA GLY A 171 5.54 7.87 -4.97
C GLY A 171 5.49 8.21 -3.49
N ARG A 172 5.72 9.47 -3.12
CA ARG A 172 5.62 10.00 -1.75
C ARG A 172 4.61 11.13 -1.69
N ILE A 173 3.56 10.95 -0.88
CA ILE A 173 2.54 11.99 -0.67
C ILE A 173 3.05 13.00 0.37
N GLY A 174 3.94 13.89 -0.10
CA GLY A 174 4.52 14.99 0.66
C GLY A 174 3.74 16.31 0.51
N PRO A 175 4.24 17.42 1.09
CA PRO A 175 3.54 18.70 1.11
C PRO A 175 3.09 19.20 -0.26
N VAL A 176 3.90 18.99 -1.31
CA VAL A 176 3.55 19.40 -2.69
C VAL A 176 2.35 18.62 -3.22
N THR A 177 2.32 17.29 -3.02
CA THR A 177 1.19 16.45 -3.43
C THR A 177 -0.08 16.79 -2.67
N LEU A 178 0.03 17.04 -1.36
CA LEU A 178 -1.11 17.44 -0.53
C LEU A 178 -1.70 18.79 -0.98
N ALA A 179 -0.85 19.79 -1.23
CA ALA A 179 -1.28 21.10 -1.67
C ALA A 179 -2.00 21.01 -3.03
N ALA A 180 -1.43 20.27 -3.99
CA ALA A 180 -2.05 20.06 -5.29
C ALA A 180 -3.40 19.30 -5.16
N ALA A 181 -3.46 18.24 -4.35
CA ALA A 181 -4.71 17.50 -4.13
C ALA A 181 -5.80 18.38 -3.51
N ARG A 182 -5.44 19.26 -2.56
CA ARG A 182 -6.39 20.19 -1.91
C ARG A 182 -6.90 21.30 -2.83
N ALA A 183 -6.17 21.62 -3.90
CA ALA A 183 -6.62 22.57 -4.92
C ALA A 183 -7.62 21.96 -5.92
N TRP A 184 -7.81 20.63 -5.91
CA TRP A 184 -8.79 19.96 -6.76
C TRP A 184 -10.16 19.87 -6.10
N ASP A 185 -11.20 19.84 -6.92
CA ASP A 185 -12.52 19.39 -6.48
C ASP A 185 -12.44 17.92 -6.03
N PRO A 186 -12.79 17.61 -4.77
CA PRO A 186 -12.57 16.27 -4.21
C PRO A 186 -13.47 15.21 -4.85
N VAL A 187 -14.67 15.56 -5.31
CA VAL A 187 -15.59 14.63 -6.00
C VAL A 187 -15.03 14.28 -7.38
N LYS A 188 -14.52 15.26 -8.13
CA LYS A 188 -13.85 15.03 -9.41
C LYS A 188 -12.56 14.24 -9.25
N LEU A 189 -11.76 14.54 -8.22
CA LEU A 189 -10.50 13.83 -7.98
C LEU A 189 -10.73 12.38 -7.56
N THR A 190 -11.69 12.09 -6.68
CA THR A 190 -12.06 10.71 -6.32
C THR A 190 -12.53 9.90 -7.53
N LYS A 191 -13.35 10.51 -8.39
CA LYS A 191 -13.76 9.88 -9.65
C LYS A 191 -12.57 9.61 -10.57
N ALA A 192 -11.76 10.63 -10.84
CA ALA A 192 -10.59 10.52 -11.71
C ALA A 192 -9.58 9.47 -11.21
N TYR A 193 -9.36 9.43 -9.90
CA TYR A 193 -8.51 8.42 -9.27
C TYR A 193 -9.07 7.01 -9.42
N THR A 194 -10.39 6.84 -9.23
CA THR A 194 -11.07 5.56 -9.42
C THR A 194 -10.94 5.07 -10.87
N ASP A 195 -11.17 5.96 -11.84
CA ASP A 195 -11.01 5.66 -13.27
C ASP A 195 -9.56 5.25 -13.60
N ALA A 196 -8.58 5.94 -13.02
CA ALA A 196 -7.16 5.60 -13.16
C ALA A 196 -6.81 4.23 -12.54
N CYS A 197 -7.39 3.89 -11.38
CA CYS A 197 -7.23 2.56 -10.77
C CYS A 197 -7.78 1.45 -11.68
N LEU A 198 -8.98 1.65 -12.25
CA LEU A 198 -9.59 0.69 -13.16
C LEU A 198 -8.75 0.51 -14.44
N ALA A 199 -8.16 1.59 -14.95
CA ALA A 199 -7.24 1.53 -16.08
C ALA A 199 -5.96 0.77 -15.72
N TRP A 200 -5.38 1.03 -14.53
CA TRP A 200 -4.18 0.35 -14.05
C TRP A 200 -4.37 -1.16 -13.92
N TYR A 201 -5.48 -1.60 -13.32
CA TYR A 201 -5.73 -3.03 -13.14
C TYR A 201 -5.73 -3.81 -14.45
N LYS A 202 -6.26 -3.23 -15.54
CA LYS A 202 -6.28 -3.85 -16.87
C LYS A 202 -4.88 -4.14 -17.44
N LEU A 203 -3.85 -3.48 -16.92
CA LEU A 203 -2.45 -3.69 -17.31
C LEU A 203 -1.78 -4.85 -16.54
N LEU A 204 -2.41 -5.36 -15.49
CA LEU A 204 -1.84 -6.43 -14.67
C LEU A 204 -2.01 -7.80 -15.33
N LYS A 205 -0.97 -8.63 -15.28
CA LYS A 205 -0.97 -9.98 -15.86
C LYS A 205 -2.07 -10.88 -15.30
N GLN A 206 -2.43 -10.69 -14.03
CA GLN A 206 -3.44 -11.47 -13.33
C GLN A 206 -4.86 -10.92 -13.48
N TYR A 207 -5.04 -9.83 -14.22
CA TYR A 207 -6.37 -9.25 -14.49
C TYR A 207 -7.38 -10.26 -15.07
N PRO A 208 -7.02 -11.20 -15.97
CA PRO A 208 -7.96 -12.22 -16.44
C PRO A 208 -8.53 -13.12 -15.33
N ILE A 209 -7.80 -13.28 -14.22
CA ILE A 209 -8.18 -14.14 -13.09
C ILE A 209 -8.97 -13.33 -12.05
N TYR A 210 -8.40 -12.21 -11.59
CA TYR A 210 -8.90 -11.46 -10.44
C TYR A 210 -9.51 -10.09 -10.79
N GLY A 211 -9.33 -9.61 -12.02
CA GLY A 211 -9.66 -8.25 -12.45
C GLY A 211 -11.13 -7.87 -12.29
N ARG A 212 -12.06 -8.83 -12.41
CA ARG A 212 -13.48 -8.58 -12.11
C ARG A 212 -13.70 -8.20 -10.65
N GLY A 213 -13.06 -8.90 -9.71
CA GLY A 213 -13.15 -8.61 -8.28
C GLY A 213 -12.52 -7.26 -7.93
N TRP A 214 -11.32 -7.00 -8.45
CA TRP A 214 -10.62 -5.73 -8.24
C TRP A 214 -11.40 -4.54 -8.80
N SER A 215 -11.98 -4.69 -9.99
CA SER A 215 -12.77 -3.62 -10.61
C SER A 215 -14.04 -3.33 -9.80
N ARG A 216 -14.78 -4.37 -9.38
CA ARG A 216 -15.95 -4.21 -8.50
C ARG A 216 -15.59 -3.46 -7.22
N ARG A 217 -14.51 -3.87 -6.55
CA ARG A 217 -14.03 -3.24 -5.31
C ARG A 217 -13.66 -1.77 -5.54
N ALA A 218 -12.91 -1.46 -6.58
CA ALA A 218 -12.55 -0.07 -6.90
C ALA A 218 -13.76 0.80 -7.22
N THR A 219 -14.72 0.31 -8.00
CA THR A 219 -15.96 1.05 -8.28
C THR A 219 -16.73 1.35 -7.00
N GLN A 220 -16.96 0.35 -6.14
CA GLN A 220 -17.66 0.56 -4.87
C GLN A 220 -16.89 1.50 -3.93
N ALA A 221 -15.56 1.41 -3.89
CA ALA A 221 -14.73 2.35 -3.14
C ALA A 221 -14.89 3.78 -3.65
N GLY A 222 -14.87 3.98 -4.97
CA GLY A 222 -15.09 5.27 -5.61
C GLY A 222 -16.48 5.85 -5.32
N GLU A 223 -17.53 5.03 -5.30
CA GLU A 223 -18.89 5.47 -4.94
C GLU A 223 -18.99 5.93 -3.48
N ILE A 224 -18.38 5.18 -2.54
CA ILE A 224 -18.34 5.55 -1.12
C ILE A 224 -17.54 6.84 -0.95
N ALA A 225 -16.36 6.91 -1.56
CA ALA A 225 -15.48 8.07 -1.50
C ALA A 225 -16.12 9.32 -2.12
N GLY A 226 -16.85 9.19 -3.23
CA GLY A 226 -17.57 10.29 -3.85
C GLY A 226 -18.65 10.86 -2.93
N ARG A 227 -19.36 10.02 -2.17
CA ARG A 227 -20.32 10.47 -1.14
C ARG A 227 -19.62 11.16 0.03
N LEU A 228 -18.48 10.63 0.47
CA LEU A 228 -17.66 11.25 1.53
C LEU A 228 -17.11 12.61 1.08
N ALA A 229 -16.70 12.75 -0.17
CA ALA A 229 -16.15 13.97 -0.75
C ALA A 229 -17.21 15.07 -0.95
N ALA A 230 -18.48 14.70 -1.10
CA ALA A 230 -19.58 15.62 -1.37
C ALA A 230 -20.25 16.21 -0.10
N GLY A 231 -19.98 15.63 1.09
CA GLY A 231 -20.57 16.04 2.36
C GLY A 231 -19.53 16.53 3.37
#